data_AF-A0A146LYY6-F1
#
_entry.id   AF-A0A146LYY6-F1
#
_cell.length_a   1.000
_cell.length_b   1.000
_cell.length_c   1.000
_cell.angle_alpha   90.00
_cell.angle_beta   90.00
_cell.angle_gamma   90.00
#
_symmetry.space_group_name_H-M   'P 1'
#
loop_
_entity.id
_entity.type
_entity.pdbx_description
1 polymer ?
#
loop_
_entity_poly.entity_id
_entity_poly.type
_entity_poly.pdbx_seq_one_letter_code
_entity_poly.pdbx_strand_id
1 'polypeptide(L)'
;MASFGPILICAAGMVFYLVSARNWDGKLEEANLIWFDESDLNRPEHREILNLAIENVRQTGKHKPDIPYEPVGRIRDVAKARVAEGENWYEITYQVPPLGNYCFARFNIKGAASWENVHFQDFRCLKKSDLGKHRNYIMP
;
A
#
# COMPACT_ATOMS: atom_id res chain seq x y z
N MET A 1 -26.71 42.74 40.60
CA MET A 1 -28.13 42.47 40.88
C MET A 1 -28.66 41.51 39.82
N ALA A 2 -29.48 40.56 40.27
CA ALA A 2 -29.86 39.33 39.57
C ALA A 2 -30.66 39.52 38.27
N SER A 3 -30.60 38.52 37.37
CA SER A 3 -31.77 37.69 37.06
C SER A 3 -31.38 36.57 36.08
N PHE A 4 -31.49 35.31 36.53
CA PHE A 4 -31.57 34.13 35.67
C PHE A 4 -33.04 33.88 35.33
N GLY A 5 -33.34 33.68 34.05
CA GLY A 5 -34.58 33.10 33.54
C GLY A 5 -34.32 32.43 32.19
N PRO A 6 -34.85 31.22 31.92
CA PRO A 6 -34.28 30.29 30.94
C PRO A 6 -34.94 30.41 29.56
N ILE A 7 -34.18 30.18 28.49
CA ILE A 7 -34.76 29.74 27.21
C ILE A 7 -34.15 28.39 26.84
N LEU A 8 -35.08 27.49 26.52
CA LEU A 8 -34.95 26.08 26.25
C LEU A 8 -33.92 25.75 25.15
N ILE A 9 -33.25 24.65 25.45
CA ILE A 9 -32.66 23.64 24.58
C ILE A 9 -33.34 23.57 23.20
N CYS A 10 -32.53 23.68 22.14
CA CYS A 10 -32.59 22.82 20.95
C CYS A 10 -31.47 23.19 19.97
N ALA A 11 -30.40 22.42 19.98
CA ALA A 11 -29.61 22.02 18.81
C ALA A 11 -28.33 21.38 19.34
N ALA A 12 -28.40 20.06 19.53
CA ALA A 12 -27.22 19.22 19.66
C ALA A 12 -26.33 19.44 18.42
N GLY A 13 -25.02 19.65 18.65
CA GLY A 13 -24.03 19.56 17.59
C GLY A 13 -23.16 20.80 17.42
N MET A 14 -22.55 21.31 18.48
CA MET A 14 -21.43 22.25 18.33
C MET A 14 -20.53 22.27 19.57
N VAL A 15 -20.00 21.11 19.95
CA VAL A 15 -18.82 21.02 20.82
C VAL A 15 -18.01 19.83 20.32
N PHE A 16 -16.91 20.09 19.62
CA PHE A 16 -15.60 19.41 19.72
C PHE A 16 -14.66 20.02 18.67
N TYR A 17 -14.43 21.33 18.79
CA TYR A 17 -13.16 21.91 18.33
C TYR A 17 -12.11 21.54 19.40
N LEU A 18 -10.96 21.05 18.95
CA LEU A 18 -9.75 20.74 19.72
C LEU A 18 -9.70 19.36 20.40
N VAL A 19 -9.56 18.30 19.60
CA VAL A 19 -8.67 17.17 19.97
C VAL A 19 -7.96 16.66 18.71
N SER A 20 -6.65 16.91 18.67
CA SER A 20 -5.65 16.12 17.93
C SER A 20 -5.67 16.14 16.40
N ALA A 21 -5.36 17.31 15.81
CA ALA A 21 -4.59 17.36 14.58
C ALA A 21 -3.17 16.82 14.85
N ARG A 22 -3.05 15.49 14.91
CA ARG A 22 -1.82 14.70 14.88
C ARG A 22 -2.26 13.26 15.10
N ASN A 23 -1.92 12.40 14.15
CA ASN A 23 -2.08 10.95 14.17
C ASN A 23 -3.45 10.49 13.62
N TRP A 24 -3.42 9.72 12.50
CA TRP A 24 -4.48 8.86 11.94
C TRP A 24 -5.27 9.28 10.67
N ASP A 25 -4.61 9.67 9.57
CA ASP A 25 -5.25 9.63 8.23
C ASP A 25 -4.88 8.40 7.38
N GLY A 26 -3.78 7.69 7.68
CA GLY A 26 -3.34 6.55 6.85
C GLY A 26 -4.14 5.25 7.03
N LYS A 27 -5.02 5.15 8.02
CA LYS A 27 -5.77 3.90 8.32
C LYS A 27 -7.22 3.90 7.84
N LEU A 28 -7.79 5.07 7.54
CA LEU A 28 -9.18 5.19 7.10
C LEU A 28 -9.31 5.03 5.58
N GLU A 29 -8.28 5.37 4.81
CA GLU A 29 -8.30 5.24 3.34
C GLU A 29 -8.24 3.78 2.85
N GLU A 30 -7.64 2.86 3.62
CA GLU A 30 -7.60 1.44 3.26
C GLU A 30 -8.99 0.76 3.30
N ALA A 31 -9.92 1.27 4.11
CA ALA A 31 -11.21 0.62 4.35
C ALA A 31 -12.15 0.62 3.13
N ASN A 32 -11.81 1.36 2.06
CA ASN A 32 -12.63 1.46 0.84
C ASN A 32 -11.88 1.15 -0.46
N LEU A 33 -10.70 0.53 -0.39
CA LEU A 33 -9.96 0.13 -1.59
C LEU A 33 -10.62 -1.10 -2.23
N ILE A 34 -11.21 -0.90 -3.41
CA ILE A 34 -11.66 -2.02 -4.26
C ILE A 34 -10.47 -2.45 -5.12
N TRP A 35 -10.00 -3.67 -4.87
CA TRP A 35 -8.88 -4.29 -5.59
C TRP A 35 -9.38 -5.05 -6.82
N PHE A 36 -8.63 -4.93 -7.90
CA PHE A 36 -8.89 -5.63 -9.15
C PHE A 36 -7.64 -6.37 -9.59
N ASP A 37 -7.78 -7.69 -9.77
CA ASP A 37 -6.73 -8.51 -10.35
C ASP A 37 -6.58 -8.22 -11.85
N GLU A 38 -5.35 -7.99 -12.29
CA GLU A 38 -5.05 -7.76 -13.70
C GLU A 38 -4.89 -9.10 -14.42
N SER A 39 -5.69 -9.30 -15.46
CA SER A 39 -5.63 -10.52 -16.29
C SER A 39 -4.38 -10.56 -17.17
N ASP A 40 -3.86 -9.41 -17.58
CA ASP A 40 -2.67 -9.31 -18.43
C ASP A 40 -1.45 -8.85 -17.64
N LEU A 41 -0.72 -9.83 -17.12
CA LEU A 41 0.45 -9.62 -16.27
C LEU A 41 1.69 -9.14 -17.06
N ASN A 42 1.69 -9.26 -18.39
CA ASN A 42 2.86 -8.99 -19.23
C ASN A 42 2.91 -7.55 -19.75
N ARG A 43 1.98 -6.68 -19.32
CA ARG A 43 2.00 -5.26 -19.69
C ARG A 43 3.33 -4.61 -19.26
N PRO A 44 4.02 -3.88 -20.15
CA PRO A 44 5.27 -3.20 -19.82
C PRO A 44 5.17 -2.31 -18.58
N GLU A 45 4.03 -1.63 -18.42
CA GLU A 45 3.70 -0.76 -17.29
C GLU A 45 3.90 -1.47 -15.93
N HIS A 46 3.51 -2.74 -15.78
CA HIS A 46 3.64 -3.45 -14.51
C HIS A 46 5.10 -3.62 -14.10
N ARG A 47 5.98 -3.88 -15.08
CA ARG A 47 7.41 -3.99 -14.85
C ARG A 47 8.04 -2.64 -14.57
N GLU A 48 7.63 -1.59 -15.28
CA GLU A 48 8.10 -0.22 -15.04
C GLU A 48 7.77 0.25 -13.63
N ILE A 49 6.51 0.08 -13.21
CA ILE A 49 6.04 0.45 -11.87
C ILE A 49 6.74 -0.36 -10.78
N LEU A 50 6.90 -1.67 -10.98
CA LEU A 50 7.67 -2.50 -10.05
C LEU A 50 9.13 -2.04 -9.96
N ASN A 51 9.77 -1.70 -11.09
CA ASN A 51 11.14 -1.22 -11.09
C ASN A 51 11.30 0.11 -10.35
N LEU A 52 10.32 1.02 -10.41
CA LEU A 52 10.32 2.23 -9.57
C LEU A 52 10.31 1.88 -8.08
N ALA A 53 9.51 0.89 -7.70
CA ALA A 53 9.44 0.43 -6.32
C ALA A 53 10.75 -0.22 -5.86
N ILE A 54 11.38 -1.05 -6.70
CA ILE A 54 12.69 -1.63 -6.42
C ILE A 54 13.77 -0.56 -6.32
N GLU A 55 13.75 0.45 -7.19
CA GLU A 55 14.68 1.58 -7.13
C GLU A 55 14.52 2.38 -5.83
N ASN A 56 13.29 2.62 -5.37
CA ASN A 56 13.05 3.24 -4.08
C ASN A 56 13.71 2.46 -2.92
N VAL A 57 13.60 1.13 -2.90
CA VAL A 57 14.26 0.27 -1.90
C VAL A 57 15.78 0.36 -2.00
N ARG A 58 16.35 0.39 -3.21
CA ARG A 58 17.80 0.55 -3.41
C ARG A 58 18.31 1.88 -2.89
N GLN A 59 17.63 2.97 -3.21
CA GLN A 59 18.04 4.33 -2.84
C GLN A 59 17.86 4.60 -1.34
N THR A 60 16.79 4.09 -0.73
CA THR A 60 16.46 4.39 0.67
C THR A 60 16.95 3.35 1.66
N GLY A 61 17.17 2.10 1.23
CA GLY A 61 17.43 0.94 2.08
C GLY A 61 16.25 0.52 2.96
N LYS A 62 15.12 1.25 2.93
CA LYS A 62 13.92 0.95 3.71
C LYS A 62 13.18 -0.22 3.09
N HIS A 63 12.52 -1.04 3.91
CA HIS A 63 11.76 -2.22 3.48
C HIS A 63 12.59 -3.28 2.72
N LYS A 64 13.93 -3.20 2.77
CA LYS A 64 14.81 -4.18 2.12
C LYS A 64 14.59 -5.56 2.75
N PRO A 65 14.22 -6.59 1.97
CA PRO A 65 14.07 -7.94 2.49
C PRO A 65 15.41 -8.56 2.92
N ASP A 66 15.36 -9.45 3.90
CA ASP A 66 16.54 -10.18 4.42
C ASP A 66 17.11 -11.21 3.44
N ILE A 67 16.34 -11.56 2.40
CA ILE A 67 16.75 -12.49 1.35
C ILE A 67 16.81 -11.78 -0.01
N PRO A 68 17.52 -12.34 -1.02
CA PRO A 68 17.61 -11.72 -2.33
C PRO A 68 16.23 -11.47 -2.96
N TYR A 69 16.01 -10.20 -3.33
CA TYR A 69 14.80 -9.68 -3.98
C TYR A 69 15.02 -9.26 -5.44
N GLU A 70 16.26 -9.38 -5.91
CA GLU A 70 16.70 -9.01 -7.25
C GLU A 70 17.58 -10.11 -7.86
N PRO A 71 17.62 -10.24 -9.20
CA PRO A 71 16.92 -9.41 -10.20
C PRO A 71 15.40 -9.69 -10.28
N VAL A 72 14.65 -8.75 -10.84
CA VAL A 72 13.20 -8.92 -11.09
C VAL A 72 12.96 -9.90 -12.25
N GLY A 73 12.54 -11.12 -11.91
CA GLY A 73 12.14 -12.15 -12.87
C GLY A 73 10.66 -12.08 -13.23
N ARG A 74 10.03 -13.24 -13.45
CA ARG A 74 8.64 -13.34 -13.92
C ARG A 74 7.65 -12.75 -12.91
N ILE A 75 6.79 -11.85 -13.38
CA ILE A 75 5.62 -11.37 -12.62
C ILE A 75 4.59 -12.49 -12.59
N ARG A 76 4.04 -12.74 -11.40
CA ARG A 76 3.11 -13.84 -11.13
C ARG A 76 1.69 -13.36 -10.95
N ASP A 77 1.53 -12.24 -10.25
CA ASP A 77 0.23 -11.68 -9.89
C ASP A 77 0.37 -10.16 -9.83
N VAL A 78 -0.67 -9.45 -10.27
CA VAL A 78 -0.79 -7.99 -10.18
C VAL A 78 -2.22 -7.68 -9.78
N ALA A 79 -2.41 -6.96 -8.68
CA ALA A 79 -3.67 -6.34 -8.32
C ALA A 79 -3.50 -4.83 -8.22
N LYS A 80 -4.51 -4.08 -8.64
CA LYS A 80 -4.54 -2.62 -8.57
C LYS A 80 -5.78 -2.16 -7.82
N ALA A 81 -5.63 -1.11 -7.03
CA ALA A 81 -6.77 -0.35 -6.50
C ALA A 81 -6.58 1.14 -6.84
N ARG A 82 -7.67 1.78 -7.27
CA ARG A 82 -7.70 3.23 -7.56
C ARG A 82 -8.40 3.95 -6.41
N VAL A 83 -7.77 5.00 -5.89
CA VAL A 83 -8.46 5.97 -5.05
C VAL A 83 -9.05 7.05 -5.95
N ALA A 84 -10.26 7.55 -5.63
CA ALA A 84 -10.93 8.61 -6.38
C ALA A 84 -10.05 9.88 -6.49
N GLU A 85 -9.14 10.09 -5.53
CA GLU A 85 -8.15 11.15 -5.50
C GLU A 85 -6.72 10.58 -5.58
N GLY A 86 -6.23 10.37 -6.81
CA GLY A 86 -4.80 10.47 -7.14
C GLY A 86 -3.86 9.31 -6.77
N GLU A 87 -4.19 8.45 -5.81
CA GLU A 87 -3.31 7.37 -5.39
C GLU A 87 -3.67 6.04 -6.07
N ASN A 88 -2.74 5.53 -6.89
CA ASN A 88 -2.84 4.18 -7.43
C ASN A 88 -2.09 3.23 -6.49
N TRP A 89 -2.81 2.25 -5.96
CA TRP A 89 -2.27 1.16 -5.18
C TRP A 89 -1.95 -0.03 -6.08
N TYR A 90 -0.83 -0.68 -5.79
CA TYR A 90 -0.34 -1.84 -6.50
C TYR A 90 0.03 -2.93 -5.50
N GLU A 91 -0.37 -4.16 -5.83
CA GLU A 91 0.13 -5.37 -5.20
C GLU A 91 0.71 -6.25 -6.31
N ILE A 92 2.02 -6.46 -6.29
CA ILE A 92 2.73 -7.19 -7.35
C ILE A 92 3.54 -8.32 -6.72
N THR A 93 3.30 -9.54 -7.21
CA THR A 93 4.08 -10.72 -6.87
C THR A 93 5.00 -11.07 -8.03
N TYR A 94 6.29 -11.31 -7.75
CA TYR A 94 7.26 -11.68 -8.77
C TYR A 94 8.29 -12.70 -8.28
N GLN A 95 8.88 -13.43 -9.22
CA GLN A 95 9.93 -14.40 -8.95
C GLN A 95 11.32 -13.76 -9.10
N VAL A 96 12.25 -14.14 -8.23
CA VAL A 96 13.66 -13.75 -8.27
C VAL A 96 14.50 -14.92 -8.79
N PRO A 97 15.08 -14.86 -10.01
CA PRO A 97 15.98 -15.88 -10.52
C PRO A 97 17.42 -15.66 -10.01
N PRO A 98 18.29 -16.68 -10.05
CA PRO A 98 17.97 -18.09 -10.30
C PRO A 98 17.41 -18.80 -9.05
N LEU A 99 17.48 -18.16 -7.87
CA LEU A 99 17.15 -18.76 -6.57
C LEU A 99 15.68 -19.20 -6.45
N GLY A 100 14.80 -18.58 -7.23
CA GLY A 100 13.37 -18.88 -7.25
C GLY A 100 12.62 -18.35 -6.02
N ASN A 101 13.16 -17.35 -5.32
CA ASN A 101 12.40 -16.64 -4.29
C ASN A 101 11.20 -15.94 -4.92
N TYR A 102 10.18 -15.69 -4.11
CA TYR A 102 8.98 -14.95 -4.51
C TYR A 102 8.87 -13.72 -3.62
N CYS A 103 8.72 -12.57 -4.25
CA CYS A 103 8.60 -11.30 -3.56
C CYS A 103 7.21 -10.73 -3.77
N PHE A 104 6.66 -10.19 -2.70
CA PHE A 104 5.33 -9.59 -2.61
C PHE A 104 5.55 -8.12 -2.26
N ALA A 105 5.22 -7.23 -3.19
CA ALA A 105 5.37 -5.79 -3.03
C ALA A 105 3.99 -5.15 -3.06
N ARG A 106 3.64 -4.46 -1.97
CA ARG A 106 2.42 -3.68 -1.85
C ARG A 106 2.74 -2.23 -1.54
N PHE A 107 2.41 -1.36 -2.46
CA PHE A 107 2.81 0.05 -2.43
C PHE A 107 1.82 0.91 -3.20
N ASN A 108 1.84 2.20 -2.94
CA ASN A 108 1.19 3.20 -3.78
C ASN A 108 2.23 4.13 -4.42
N ILE A 109 1.81 4.82 -5.48
CA ILE A 109 2.58 5.90 -6.09
C ILE A 109 1.74 7.17 -6.02
N LYS A 110 2.25 8.19 -5.32
CA LYS A 110 1.57 9.47 -5.16
C LYS A 110 1.97 10.46 -6.25
N GLY A 111 1.00 10.99 -7.00
CA GLY A 111 1.26 11.99 -8.03
C GLY A 111 1.96 11.40 -9.26
N ALA A 112 3.21 11.80 -9.51
CA ALA A 112 3.95 11.41 -10.72
C ALA A 112 4.71 10.08 -10.54
N ALA A 113 4.81 9.29 -11.61
CA ALA A 113 5.55 8.03 -11.63
C ALA A 113 7.07 8.25 -11.51
N SER A 114 7.54 8.31 -10.26
CA SER A 114 8.95 8.42 -9.89
C SER A 114 9.24 7.57 -8.67
N TRP A 115 10.48 7.10 -8.52
CA TRP A 115 10.86 6.24 -7.39
C TRP A 115 10.72 6.97 -6.05
N GLU A 116 10.92 8.29 -6.01
CA GLU A 116 10.76 9.14 -4.83
C GLU A 116 9.32 9.14 -4.28
N ASN A 117 8.34 8.89 -5.16
CA ASN A 117 6.91 8.95 -4.84
C ASN A 117 6.32 7.59 -4.48
N VAL A 118 7.15 6.54 -4.45
CA VAL A 118 6.74 5.22 -4.01
C VAL A 118 6.67 5.20 -2.49
N HIS A 119 5.53 4.75 -1.94
CA HIS A 119 5.42 4.43 -0.52
C HIS A 119 4.99 2.99 -0.33
N PHE A 120 5.82 2.24 0.39
CA PHE A 120 5.54 0.84 0.71
C PHE A 120 4.61 0.73 1.91
N GLN A 121 3.60 -0.12 1.76
CA GLN A 121 2.87 -0.67 2.89
C GLN A 121 3.54 -1.96 3.36
N ASP A 122 3.91 -2.82 2.41
CA ASP A 122 4.62 -4.07 2.69
C ASP A 122 5.56 -4.44 1.54
N PHE A 123 6.72 -4.97 1.87
CA PHE A 123 7.62 -5.59 0.91
C PHE A 123 8.37 -6.73 1.57
N ARG A 124 8.10 -7.94 1.11
CA ARG A 124 8.66 -9.17 1.68
C ARG A 124 8.97 -10.18 0.61
N CYS A 125 9.98 -11.00 0.87
CA CYS A 125 10.32 -12.11 -0.01
C CYS A 125 10.32 -13.42 0.77
N LEU A 126 9.83 -14.47 0.13
CA LEU A 126 9.78 -15.83 0.64
C LEU A 126 10.64 -16.74 -0.24
N LYS A 127 11.30 -17.71 0.40
CA LYS A 127 11.94 -18.80 -0.34
C LYS A 127 10.87 -19.68 -0.96
N LYS A 128 11.16 -20.27 -2.12
CA LYS A 128 10.25 -21.22 -2.79
C LYS A 128 9.75 -22.33 -1.87
N SER A 129 10.61 -22.81 -0.97
CA SER A 129 10.30 -23.85 0.02
C SER A 129 9.22 -23.48 1.02
N ASP A 130 9.00 -22.18 1.25
CA ASP A 130 8.13 -21.69 2.32
C ASP A 130 6.75 -21.21 1.82
N LEU A 131 6.56 -21.09 0.50
CA LEU A 131 5.29 -20.69 -0.10
C LEU A 131 4.08 -21.55 0.36
N GLY A 132 4.28 -22.86 0.50
CA GLY A 132 3.22 -23.77 0.94
C GLY A 132 2.81 -23.60 2.41
N LYS A 133 3.71 -23.06 3.24
CA LYS A 133 3.47 -22.83 4.68
C LYS A 133 2.74 -21.51 4.94
N HIS A 134 2.78 -20.60 3.97
CA HIS A 134 2.17 -19.27 4.05
C HIS A 134 0.96 -19.11 3.13
N ARG A 135 0.31 -20.20 2.69
CA ARG A 135 -0.87 -20.15 1.81
C ARG A 135 -1.99 -19.23 2.34
N ASN A 136 -2.13 -19.10 3.66
CA ASN A 136 -3.13 -18.23 4.28
C ASN A 136 -2.75 -16.72 4.26
N TYR A 137 -1.55 -16.37 3.80
CA TYR A 137 -1.02 -14.99 3.77
C TYR A 137 -0.80 -14.47 2.35
N ILE A 138 -0.97 -15.32 1.34
CA ILE A 138 -0.74 -14.97 -0.06
C ILE A 138 -2.00 -14.39 -0.70
N MET A 139 -3.18 -14.67 -0.12
CA MET A 139 -4.47 -13.95 -0.26
C MET A 139 -5.53 -14.79 0.51
N PRO A 140 -6.48 -14.20 1.25
CA PRO A 140 -7.78 -14.83 1.44
C PRO A 140 -8.57 -14.86 0.13
#